data_AF-K1GVY6-F1
#
_entry.id   AF-K1GVY6-F1
#
_cell.length_a   1.000
_cell.length_b   1.000
_cell.length_c   1.000
_cell.angle_alpha   90.00
_cell.angle_beta   90.00
_cell.angle_gamma   90.00
#
_symmetry.space_group_name_H-M   'P 1'
#
loop_
_entity.id
_entity.type
_entity.pdbx_description
1 polymer ?
#
loop_
_entity_poly.entity_id
_entity_poly.type
_entity_poly.pdbx_seq_one_letter_code
_entity_poly.pdbx_strand_id
1 'polypeptide(L)'
;MTKDGTIGKVAIVDKLEKPATLNSGVFVLRPKVNNLNVTYLMHSLISEDFKKFIDDIKIGATVPHLNQAALLKYKLTLPPIELQNKFAERVEKIEKLSFEIEEAIKEAENLYNSLMSKYFD
;
A
#
# COMPACT_ATOMS: atom_id res chain seq x y z
N MET A 1 5.08 -3.09 -6.55
CA MET A 1 4.30 -1.99 -7.17
C MET A 1 3.91 -2.36 -8.58
N THR A 2 2.65 -2.22 -8.98
CA THR A 2 2.19 -2.52 -10.34
C THR A 2 2.65 -1.47 -11.34
N LYS A 3 3.15 -1.90 -12.51
CA LYS A 3 3.62 -1.00 -13.58
C LYS A 3 2.81 -1.06 -14.88
N ASP A 4 2.04 -2.14 -15.05
CA ASP A 4 1.20 -2.41 -16.21
C ASP A 4 -0.26 -2.55 -15.77
N GLY A 5 -1.20 -2.14 -16.63
CA GLY A 5 -2.63 -2.13 -16.29
C GLY A 5 -2.96 -1.05 -15.26
N THR A 6 -3.32 -1.44 -14.03
CA THR A 6 -3.54 -0.48 -12.94
C THR A 6 -2.21 -0.07 -12.32
N ILE A 7 -1.60 1.00 -12.82
CA ILE A 7 -0.32 1.52 -12.34
C ILE A 7 -0.43 2.10 -10.93
N GLY A 8 0.58 1.83 -10.09
CA GLY A 8 0.77 2.54 -8.82
C GLY A 8 0.12 1.86 -7.62
N LYS A 9 -0.39 0.62 -7.74
CA LYS A 9 -0.75 -0.17 -6.56
C LYS A 9 0.51 -0.67 -5.87
N VAL A 10 0.57 -0.49 -4.55
CA VAL A 10 1.73 -0.81 -3.72
C VAL A 10 1.29 -1.77 -2.62
N ALA A 11 2.15 -2.72 -2.28
CA ALA A 11 1.98 -3.64 -1.17
C ALA A 11 3.35 -3.91 -0.54
N ILE A 12 3.36 -4.11 0.78
CA ILE A 12 4.52 -4.58 1.53
C ILE A 12 4.48 -6.12 1.55
N VAL A 13 5.64 -6.75 1.41
CA VAL A 13 5.80 -8.20 1.47
C VAL A 13 6.84 -8.51 2.55
N ASP A 14 6.37 -8.90 3.73
CA ASP A 14 7.23 -9.15 4.89
C ASP A 14 7.73 -10.59 4.96
N LYS A 15 6.87 -11.55 4.61
CA LYS A 15 7.18 -12.97 4.65
C LYS A 15 6.59 -13.68 3.43
N LEU A 16 7.36 -14.63 2.91
CA LEU A 16 6.94 -15.55 1.86
C LEU A 16 7.11 -16.97 2.39
N GLU A 17 6.04 -17.76 2.38
CA GLU A 17 6.07 -19.15 2.86
C GLU A 17 6.87 -20.07 1.94
N LYS A 18 6.95 -19.71 0.66
CA LYS A 18 7.66 -20.46 -0.39
C LYS A 18 8.38 -19.48 -1.33
N PRO A 19 9.44 -19.93 -2.04
CA PRO A 19 10.04 -19.13 -3.09
C PRO A 19 8.99 -18.67 -4.10
N ALA A 20 9.00 -17.38 -4.42
CA ALA A 20 8.05 -16.77 -5.34
C ALA A 20 8.80 -16.04 -6.46
N THR A 21 8.20 -16.04 -7.64
CA THR A 21 8.63 -15.22 -8.78
C THR A 21 7.64 -14.09 -8.99
N LEU A 22 8.11 -13.01 -9.60
CA LEU A 22 7.26 -11.89 -9.95
C LEU A 22 7.00 -11.87 -11.44
N ASN A 23 5.77 -11.54 -11.80
CA ASN A 23 5.47 -11.29 -13.19
C ASN A 23 6.23 -10.05 -13.67
N SER A 24 6.41 -9.96 -14.99
CA SER A 24 7.11 -8.84 -15.59
C SER A 24 6.43 -7.50 -15.35
N GLY A 25 5.16 -7.44 -14.91
CA GLY A 25 4.36 -6.24 -14.69
C GLY A 25 4.39 -5.65 -13.28
N VAL A 26 5.34 -6.07 -12.44
CA VAL A 26 5.50 -5.56 -11.07
C VAL A 26 6.96 -5.14 -10.82
N PHE A 27 7.15 -3.98 -10.19
CA PHE A 27 8.42 -3.58 -9.60
C PHE A 27 8.57 -4.06 -8.17
N VAL A 28 9.77 -4.55 -7.85
CA VAL A 28 10.27 -4.68 -6.49
C VAL A 28 11.07 -3.45 -6.13
N LEU A 29 10.67 -2.79 -5.04
CA LEU A 29 11.40 -1.67 -4.47
C LEU A 29 12.05 -2.17 -3.18
N ARG A 30 13.38 -2.01 -3.09
CA ARG A 30 14.14 -2.33 -1.89
C ARG A 30 14.99 -1.12 -1.51
N PRO A 31 14.82 -0.58 -0.29
CA PRO A 31 15.77 0.40 0.24
C PRO A 31 17.19 -0.16 0.16
N LYS A 32 18.11 0.59 -0.45
CA LYS A 32 19.54 0.22 -0.50
C LYS A 32 20.29 0.62 0.77
N VAL A 33 19.74 1.55 1.54
CA VAL A 33 20.35 2.15 2.72
C VAL A 33 19.40 2.07 3.90
N ASN A 34 19.95 2.00 5.11
CA ASN A 34 19.18 1.91 6.36
C ASN A 34 18.52 3.24 6.77
N ASN A 35 18.48 4.25 5.89
CA ASN A 35 17.89 5.57 6.15
C ASN A 35 16.47 5.73 5.56
N LEU A 36 15.80 4.63 5.22
CA LEU A 36 14.47 4.65 4.65
C LEU A 36 13.61 3.55 5.28
N ASN A 37 12.60 3.97 6.03
CA ASN A 37 11.61 3.08 6.61
C ASN A 37 10.65 2.58 5.50
N VAL A 38 10.37 1.27 5.48
CA VAL A 38 9.55 0.63 4.43
C VAL A 38 8.09 1.08 4.49
N THR A 39 7.52 1.22 5.69
CA THR A 39 6.16 1.74 5.89
C THR A 39 6.07 3.17 5.40
N TYR A 40 7.06 4.02 5.74
CA TYR A 40 7.12 5.38 5.22
C TYR A 40 7.18 5.42 3.68
N LEU A 41 8.04 4.59 3.08
CA LEU A 41 8.14 4.47 1.62
C LEU A 41 6.80 4.05 1.00
N MET A 42 6.14 3.03 1.55
CA MET A 42 4.83 2.59 1.06
C MET A 42 3.82 3.74 1.07
N HIS A 43 3.67 4.44 2.20
CA HIS A 43 2.75 5.56 2.32
C HIS A 43 3.09 6.73 1.39
N SER A 44 4.38 6.96 1.14
CA SER A 44 4.82 7.96 0.17
C SER A 44 4.41 7.58 -1.25
N LEU A 45 4.48 6.29 -1.61
CA LEU A 45 4.10 5.76 -2.92
C LEU A 45 2.58 5.58 -3.12
N ILE A 46 1.76 5.88 -2.13
CA ILE A 46 0.29 5.96 -2.27
C ILE A 46 -0.24 7.37 -1.94
N SER A 47 0.66 8.31 -1.66
CA SER A 47 0.33 9.70 -1.40
C SER A 47 -0.24 10.39 -2.64
N GLU A 48 -0.95 11.50 -2.42
CA GLU A 48 -1.44 12.34 -3.53
C GLU A 48 -0.31 12.86 -4.41
N ASP A 49 0.87 13.14 -3.85
CA ASP A 49 2.03 13.59 -4.62
C ASP A 49 2.52 12.51 -5.59
N PHE A 50 2.53 11.24 -5.15
CA PHE A 50 2.88 10.13 -6.04
C PHE A 50 1.77 9.85 -7.07
N LYS A 51 0.49 9.95 -6.70
CA LYS A 51 -0.62 9.81 -7.65
C LYS A 51 -0.53 10.83 -8.78
N LYS A 52 -0.31 12.11 -8.43
CA LYS A 52 -0.09 13.18 -9.42
C LYS A 52 1.08 12.87 -10.35
N PHE A 53 2.21 12.43 -9.78
CA PHE A 53 3.36 12.01 -10.58
C PHE A 53 3.03 10.88 -11.56
N ILE A 54 2.24 9.89 -11.15
CA ILE A 54 1.80 8.80 -12.03
C ILE A 54 0.83 9.33 -13.10
N ASP A 55 -0.07 10.24 -12.77
CA ASP A 55 -1.03 10.79 -13.71
C ASP A 55 -0.35 11.67 -14.77
N ASP A 56 0.67 12.44 -14.41
CA ASP A 56 1.50 13.19 -15.36
C ASP A 56 2.19 12.26 -16.38
N ILE A 57 2.61 11.08 -15.95
CA ILE A 57 3.20 10.06 -16.85
C ILE A 57 2.15 9.48 -17.80
N LYS A 58 0.91 9.28 -17.32
CA LYS A 58 -0.17 8.74 -18.14
C LYS A 58 -0.61 9.70 -19.24
N ILE A 59 -0.61 11.02 -18.97
CA ILE A 59 -1.14 12.05 -19.87
C ILE A 59 -0.41 12.12 -21.24
N GLY A 60 0.75 11.46 -21.40
CA GLY A 60 1.50 11.39 -22.66
C GLY A 60 1.59 10.01 -23.33
N ALA A 61 0.94 8.96 -22.80
CA ALA A 61 1.15 7.59 -23.25
C ALA A 61 -0.13 6.91 -23.77
N THR A 62 -0.11 6.43 -25.02
CA THR A 62 -1.22 5.66 -25.63
C THR A 62 -1.51 4.37 -24.86
N VAL A 63 -0.48 3.77 -24.25
CA VAL A 63 -0.60 2.69 -23.28
C VAL A 63 0.12 3.14 -22.02
N PRO A 64 -0.59 3.38 -20.91
CA PRO A 64 0.05 3.80 -19.68
C PRO A 64 1.01 2.68 -19.23
N HIS A 65 2.30 3.00 -19.18
CA HIS A 65 3.36 2.09 -18.79
C HIS A 65 4.38 2.84 -17.93
N LEU A 66 4.51 2.43 -16.68
CA LEU A 66 5.54 3.00 -15.80
C LEU A 66 6.84 2.24 -16.01
N ASN A 67 7.78 2.82 -16.75
CA ASN A 67 9.12 2.24 -16.87
C ASN A 67 10.01 2.65 -15.69
N GLN A 68 11.11 1.91 -15.49
CA GLN A 68 12.04 2.15 -14.39
C GLN A 68 12.67 3.56 -14.48
N ALA A 69 13.01 4.02 -15.68
CA ALA A 69 13.62 5.33 -15.89
C ALA A 69 12.71 6.48 -15.47
N ALA A 70 11.40 6.36 -15.72
CA ALA A 70 10.40 7.33 -15.27
C ALA A 70 10.28 7.30 -13.76
N LEU A 71 10.13 6.12 -13.16
CA LEU A 71 10.02 5.98 -11.70
C LEU A 71 11.22 6.59 -10.95
N LEU A 72 12.44 6.43 -11.47
CA LEU A 72 13.65 7.02 -10.87
C LEU A 72 13.65 8.56 -10.89
N LYS A 73 12.79 9.22 -11.67
CA LYS A 73 12.62 10.68 -11.65
C LYS A 73 11.72 11.16 -10.51
N TYR A 74 10.99 10.27 -9.86
CA TYR A 74 10.17 10.63 -8.71
C TYR A 74 11.07 11.11 -7.56
N LYS A 75 10.81 12.32 -7.06
CA LYS A 75 11.53 12.89 -5.92
C LYS A 75 10.75 12.59 -4.65
N LEU A 76 11.26 11.65 -3.88
CA LEU A 76 10.74 11.33 -2.56
C LEU A 76 11.24 12.35 -1.53
N THR A 77 10.32 12.94 -0.77
CA THR A 77 10.67 13.69 0.44
C THR A 77 11.24 12.72 1.48
N LEU A 78 12.45 12.99 1.99
CA LEU A 78 13.13 12.07 2.91
C LEU A 78 13.42 12.78 4.26
N PRO A 79 12.48 12.72 5.22
CA PRO A 79 12.73 13.25 6.56
C PRO A 79 13.75 12.37 7.32
N PRO A 80 14.31 12.85 8.45
CA PRO A 80 15.14 12.04 9.34
C PRO A 80 14.49 10.70 9.71
N ILE A 81 15.30 9.65 9.83
CA ILE A 81 14.82 8.27 10.06
C ILE A 81 13.96 8.15 11.33
N GLU A 82 14.23 8.96 12.34
CA GLU A 82 13.46 9.02 13.58
C GLU A 82 12.02 9.50 13.33
N LEU A 83 11.83 10.48 12.46
CA LEU A 83 10.50 10.96 12.08
C LEU A 83 9.76 9.93 11.20
N GLN A 84 10.48 9.25 10.31
CA GLN A 84 9.92 8.15 9.51
C GLN A 84 9.42 7.01 10.41
N ASN A 85 10.20 6.62 11.43
CA ASN A 85 9.81 5.57 12.37
C ASN A 85 8.62 6.00 13.23
N LYS A 86 8.62 7.25 13.73
CA LYS A 86 7.46 7.79 14.47
C LYS A 86 6.19 7.85 13.62
N PHE A 87 6.32 8.11 12.33
CA PHE A 87 5.21 8.01 11.39
C PHE A 87 4.73 6.57 11.27
N ALA A 88 5.63 5.62 11.05
CA ALA A 88 5.31 4.20 10.90
C ALA A 88 4.59 3.64 12.15
N GLU A 89 5.07 3.96 13.35
CA GLU A 89 4.43 3.55 14.61
C GLU A 89 2.99 4.08 14.76
N ARG A 90 2.70 5.28 14.23
CA ARG A 90 1.35 5.83 14.27
C ARG A 90 0.44 5.14 13.27
N VAL A 91 0.94 4.90 12.07
CA VAL A 91 0.23 4.14 11.03
C VAL A 91 -0.14 2.76 11.57
N GLU A 92 0.83 2.02 12.11
CA GLU A 92 0.61 0.67 12.63
C GLU A 92 -0.50 0.64 13.70
N LYS A 93 -0.50 1.63 14.61
CA LYS A 93 -1.56 1.75 15.63
C LYS A 93 -2.92 2.00 15.00
N ILE A 94 -3.00 2.86 13.99
CA ILE A 94 -4.26 3.17 13.30
C ILE A 94 -4.77 1.96 12.53
N GLU A 95 -3.90 1.27 11.78
CA GLU A 95 -4.26 0.08 11.02
C GLU A 95 -4.76 -1.04 11.94
N LYS A 96 -4.10 -1.24 13.08
CA LYS A 96 -4.55 -2.20 14.09
C LYS A 96 -5.95 -1.85 14.63
N LEU A 97 -6.18 -0.58 14.98
CA LEU A 97 -7.49 -0.15 15.48
C LEU A 97 -8.58 -0.31 14.41
N SER A 98 -8.29 0.03 13.15
CA SER A 98 -9.22 -0.16 12.04
C SER A 98 -9.59 -1.63 11.86
N PHE A 99 -8.61 -2.53 11.91
CA PHE A 99 -8.84 -3.97 11.83
C PHE A 99 -9.74 -4.49 12.98
N GLU A 100 -9.48 -4.06 14.21
CA GLU A 100 -10.30 -4.45 15.38
C GLU A 100 -11.75 -3.95 15.25
N ILE A 101 -11.95 -2.75 14.70
CA ILE A 101 -13.28 -2.20 14.45
C ILE A 101 -14.01 -2.97 13.34
N GLU A 102 -13.33 -3.33 12.25
CA GLU A 102 -13.91 -4.11 11.15
C GLU A 102 -14.39 -5.50 11.63
N GLU A 103 -13.58 -6.18 12.45
CA GLU A 103 -13.99 -7.47 13.03
C GLU A 103 -15.16 -7.31 14.00
N ALA A 104 -15.18 -6.27 14.83
CA ALA A 104 -16.30 -6.00 15.73
C ALA A 104 -17.62 -5.73 14.97
N ILE A 105 -17.56 -5.00 13.85
CA ILE A 105 -18.73 -4.76 12.98
C ILE A 105 -19.24 -6.08 12.42
N LYS A 106 -18.35 -6.92 11.89
CA LYS A 106 -18.70 -8.22 11.32
C LYS A 106 -19.30 -9.17 12.37
N GLU A 107 -18.80 -9.17 13.59
CA GLU A 107 -19.39 -9.93 14.70
C GLU A 107 -20.81 -9.45 15.03
N ALA A 108 -21.02 -8.14 15.08
CA ALA A 108 -22.34 -7.55 15.32
C ALA A 108 -23.35 -7.90 14.21
N GLU A 109 -22.92 -7.86 12.94
CA GLU A 109 -23.74 -8.28 11.79
C GLU A 109 -24.11 -9.76 11.87
N ASN A 110 -23.16 -10.63 12.20
CA ASN A 110 -23.42 -12.06 12.38
C ASN A 110 -24.41 -12.33 13.50
N LEU A 111 -24.27 -11.64 14.63
CA LEU A 111 -25.21 -11.75 15.75
C LEU A 111 -26.62 -11.28 15.35
N TYR A 112 -26.71 -10.13 14.67
CA TYR A 112 -27.98 -9.60 14.18
C TYR A 112 -28.67 -10.60 13.25
N ASN A 113 -27.95 -11.15 12.27
CA ASN A 113 -28.48 -12.13 11.32
C ASN A 113 -28.94 -13.43 12.03
N SER A 114 -28.16 -13.90 13.01
CA SER A 114 -28.53 -15.08 13.80
C SER A 114 -29.80 -14.86 14.62
N LEU A 115 -29.95 -13.68 15.24
CA LEU A 115 -31.17 -13.32 15.96
C LEU A 115 -32.36 -13.22 15.00
N MET A 116 -32.19 -12.57 13.85
CA MET A 116 -33.25 -12.41 12.86
C MET A 116 -33.76 -13.77 12.37
N SER A 117 -32.88 -14.70 12.00
CA SER A 117 -33.28 -16.07 11.63
C SER A 117 -34.03 -16.76 12.76
N LYS A 118 -33.54 -16.68 14.01
CA LYS A 118 -34.20 -17.31 15.16
C LYS A 118 -35.64 -16.82 15.44
N TYR A 119 -35.93 -15.55 15.17
CA TYR A 119 -37.23 -14.95 15.49
C TYR A 119 -38.24 -14.99 14.34
N PHE A 120 -37.77 -15.19 13.10
CA PHE A 120 -38.61 -15.10 11.90
C PHE A 120 -38.64 -16.40 11.05
N ASP A 121 -37.88 -17.43 11.41
CA ASP A 121 -38.02 -18.82 10.95
C ASP A 121 -38.76 -19.67 12.01
#